data_AF-A0A2V7WXJ8-F1
#
_entry.id   AF-A0A2V7WXJ8-F1
#
_cell.length_a   1.000
_cell.length_b   1.000
_cell.length_c   1.000
_cell.angle_alpha   90.00
_cell.angle_beta   90.00
_cell.angle_gamma   90.00
#
_symmetry.space_group_name_H-M   'P 1'
#
loop_
_entity.id
_entity.type
_entity.pdbx_description
1 polymer ?
#
loop_
_entity_poly.entity_id
_entity_poly.type
_entity_poly.pdbx_seq_one_letter_code
_entity_poly.pdbx_strand_id
1 'polypeptide(L)'
;MHAAQKTADEFPTHPKGKRARILLTSVFGPYAQDDEFGSRSINPMELYHNQVTRAQGSFSLRMFHRSWGIMLIQANISAPCTVLDFPTRPDFARELKQHQYDVVGITSIIVNLAKVREMCRMIRSLSPNSTIVVGGHVAAIPGVEHMIDADHIVRGEGVSWMRRYLGEDEKAPVRHPAIVSGMRTRIMGIRVPDRKGSTAATIIPSVGCPMGCNFCTTSAFFGGKGKFVNFFETGDELYDVMCRMEKDLKVRSFFVMDENFLLHRERAMRLLERMKQGHKSWS
;
A
#
# COMPACT_ATOMS: atom_id res chain seq x y z
N MET A 1 31.09 -26.39 -21.48
CA MET A 1 29.65 -26.64 -21.66
C MET A 1 28.92 -25.34 -21.36
N HIS A 2 28.44 -24.69 -22.40
CA HIS A 2 27.88 -23.34 -22.36
C HIS A 2 26.62 -23.29 -21.49
N ALA A 3 26.64 -22.40 -20.50
CA ALA A 3 25.44 -21.93 -19.82
C ALA A 3 24.54 -21.27 -20.87
N ALA A 4 23.36 -21.84 -21.07
CA ALA A 4 22.36 -21.27 -21.96
C ALA A 4 21.99 -19.87 -21.46
N GLN A 5 22.25 -18.90 -22.33
CA GLN A 5 21.88 -17.51 -22.23
C GLN A 5 20.34 -17.45 -22.07
N LYS A 6 19.85 -17.08 -20.89
CA LYS A 6 18.43 -16.75 -20.70
C LYS A 6 18.10 -15.59 -21.64
N THR A 7 17.23 -15.87 -22.59
CA THR A 7 16.63 -14.91 -23.49
C THR A 7 15.99 -13.77 -22.70
N ALA A 8 16.04 -12.55 -23.23
CA ALA A 8 15.48 -11.34 -22.63
C ALA A 8 14.09 -11.58 -22.01
N ASP A 9 13.99 -11.23 -20.73
CA ASP A 9 12.98 -11.68 -19.77
C ASP A 9 11.52 -11.44 -20.19
N GLU A 10 10.79 -12.53 -20.41
CA GLU A 10 9.34 -12.52 -20.39
C GLU A 10 8.87 -12.25 -18.94
N PHE A 11 8.02 -11.24 -18.74
CA PHE A 11 7.55 -10.90 -17.39
C PHE A 11 6.76 -12.07 -16.80
N PRO A 12 6.99 -12.41 -15.51
CA PRO A 12 6.38 -13.59 -14.92
C PRO A 12 4.86 -13.48 -14.96
N THR A 13 4.19 -14.53 -15.42
CA THR A 13 2.73 -14.64 -15.41
C THR A 13 2.34 -15.87 -14.59
N HIS A 14 1.42 -15.72 -13.65
CA HIS A 14 0.96 -16.83 -12.83
C HIS A 14 0.15 -17.82 -13.70
N PRO A 15 0.41 -19.14 -13.64
CA PRO A 15 -0.27 -20.14 -14.49
C PRO A 15 -1.79 -20.16 -14.37
N LYS A 16 -2.34 -19.80 -13.21
CA LYS A 16 -3.79 -19.70 -13.00
C LYS A 16 -4.39 -18.37 -13.47
N GLY A 17 -3.57 -17.37 -13.79
CA GLY A 17 -3.98 -16.01 -14.16
C GLY A 17 -5.06 -15.47 -13.22
N LYS A 18 -6.14 -14.93 -13.80
CA LYS A 18 -7.33 -14.41 -13.09
C LYS A 18 -8.05 -15.40 -12.17
N ARG A 19 -7.73 -16.71 -12.24
CA ARG A 19 -8.32 -17.73 -11.35
C ARG A 19 -7.48 -17.99 -10.10
N ALA A 20 -6.30 -17.38 -9.98
CA ALA A 20 -5.45 -17.51 -8.82
C ALA A 20 -6.16 -16.99 -7.55
N ARG A 21 -6.11 -17.74 -6.46
CA ARG A 21 -6.59 -17.28 -5.15
C ARG A 21 -5.48 -16.53 -4.43
N ILE A 22 -5.74 -15.29 -4.06
CA ILE A 22 -4.71 -14.37 -3.55
C ILE A 22 -5.02 -14.00 -2.10
N LEU A 23 -4.00 -14.05 -1.25
CA LEU A 23 -4.00 -13.43 0.07
C LEU A 23 -3.07 -12.22 0.03
N LEU A 24 -3.58 -11.02 0.28
CA LEU A 24 -2.76 -9.83 0.52
C LEU A 24 -2.75 -9.50 2.00
N THR A 25 -1.56 -9.30 2.57
CA THR A 25 -1.41 -9.09 4.01
C THR A 25 -0.36 -8.04 4.32
N SER A 26 -0.57 -7.28 5.39
CA SER A 26 0.51 -6.53 6.02
C SER A 26 1.31 -7.46 6.95
N VAL A 27 2.40 -6.98 7.51
CA VAL A 27 3.12 -7.74 8.54
C VAL A 27 2.28 -8.01 9.79
N PHE A 28 2.69 -8.99 10.60
CA PHE A 28 2.01 -9.34 11.85
C PHE A 28 2.35 -8.40 13.02
N GLY A 29 1.38 -8.18 13.92
CA GLY A 29 1.61 -7.63 15.26
C GLY A 29 2.12 -8.68 16.26
N PRO A 30 2.65 -8.28 17.43
CA PRO A 30 2.56 -6.94 18.00
C PRO A 30 3.50 -5.92 17.33
N TYR A 31 3.17 -4.64 17.53
CA TYR A 31 3.92 -3.48 17.06
C TYR A 31 4.34 -2.63 18.26
N ALA A 32 5.41 -1.85 18.14
CA ALA A 32 5.99 -1.12 19.26
C ALA A 32 6.19 -2.01 20.49
N GLN A 33 6.80 -3.18 20.29
CA GLN A 33 7.16 -4.10 21.35
C GLN A 33 8.61 -4.52 21.12
N ASP A 34 9.42 -4.51 22.18
CA ASP A 34 10.78 -5.03 22.11
C ASP A 34 10.70 -6.56 22.17
N ASP A 35 10.92 -7.19 21.02
CA ASP A 35 10.90 -8.64 20.82
C ASP A 35 11.86 -9.03 19.68
N GLU A 36 11.84 -10.30 19.26
CA GLU A 36 12.70 -10.81 18.17
C GLU A 36 12.47 -10.08 16.83
N PHE A 37 11.28 -9.49 16.61
CA PHE A 37 10.84 -8.96 15.33
C PHE A 37 10.56 -7.44 15.35
N GLY A 38 10.75 -6.76 16.47
CA GLY A 38 10.33 -5.38 16.65
C GLY A 38 11.01 -4.65 17.81
N SER A 39 10.82 -3.33 17.83
CA SER A 39 11.17 -2.50 18.98
C SER A 39 10.20 -1.33 19.13
N ARG A 40 9.91 -0.96 20.38
CA ARG A 40 9.15 0.23 20.77
C ARG A 40 9.61 1.51 20.06
N SER A 41 10.89 1.60 19.74
CA SER A 41 11.51 2.79 19.16
C SER A 41 11.54 2.83 17.62
N ILE A 42 11.40 1.68 16.96
CA ILE A 42 11.63 1.55 15.51
C ILE A 42 10.38 1.13 14.72
N ASN A 43 9.45 0.38 15.32
CA ASN A 43 8.26 -0.10 14.61
C ASN A 43 6.92 0.24 15.27
N PRO A 44 6.70 1.49 15.75
CA PRO A 44 5.34 1.93 16.04
C PRO A 44 4.49 1.90 14.76
N MET A 45 3.24 1.44 14.92
CA MET A 45 2.34 1.19 13.80
C MET A 45 1.76 2.47 13.22
N GLU A 46 1.54 3.49 14.06
CA GLU A 46 0.88 4.72 13.65
C GLU A 46 1.79 5.59 12.78
N LEU A 47 1.37 5.91 11.54
CA LEU A 47 2.14 6.71 10.58
C LEU A 47 2.72 7.98 11.20
N TYR A 48 1.89 8.76 11.90
CA TYR A 48 2.31 10.01 12.51
C TYR A 48 3.38 9.77 13.58
N HIS A 49 3.12 8.85 14.51
CA HIS A 49 4.07 8.53 15.57
C HIS A 49 5.37 7.89 15.06
N ASN A 50 5.30 7.13 13.98
CA ASN A 50 6.46 6.47 13.40
C ASN A 50 7.32 7.42 12.54
N GLN A 51 6.69 8.34 11.80
CA GLN A 51 7.37 9.07 10.72
C GLN A 51 7.23 10.60 10.82
N VAL A 52 6.03 11.12 11.06
CA VAL A 52 5.74 12.57 10.93
C VAL A 52 6.09 13.34 12.20
N THR A 53 5.64 12.82 13.33
CA THR A 53 5.73 13.44 14.66
C THR A 53 6.57 12.60 15.62
N ARG A 54 7.50 11.80 15.09
CA ARG A 54 8.33 10.84 15.83
C ARG A 54 9.03 11.43 17.06
N ALA A 55 9.56 12.64 16.93
CA ALA A 55 10.28 13.32 18.00
C ALA A 55 9.37 14.04 19.04
N GLN A 56 8.06 14.06 18.82
CA GLN A 56 7.12 14.80 19.67
C GLN A 56 6.67 14.02 20.91
N GLY A 57 7.08 12.76 21.06
CA GLY A 57 6.78 11.94 22.24
C GLY A 57 5.28 11.85 22.52
N SER A 58 4.85 12.23 23.73
CA SER A 58 3.45 12.22 24.14
C SER A 58 2.54 13.12 23.29
N PHE A 59 3.09 14.19 22.69
CA PHE A 59 2.36 15.11 21.83
C PHE A 59 2.17 14.61 20.41
N SER A 60 2.81 13.48 20.05
CA SER A 60 2.60 12.85 18.75
C SER A 60 1.15 12.44 18.58
N LEU A 61 0.54 12.83 17.48
CA LEU A 61 -0.79 12.37 17.09
C LEU A 61 -0.77 10.84 16.90
N ARG A 62 -1.74 10.15 17.49
CA ARG A 62 -1.85 8.67 17.40
C ARG A 62 -3.07 8.32 16.58
N MET A 63 -2.87 7.73 15.42
CA MET A 63 -3.97 7.25 14.57
C MET A 63 -3.50 6.11 13.67
N PHE A 64 -4.41 5.20 13.36
CA PHE A 64 -4.11 4.03 12.54
C PHE A 64 -4.54 4.25 11.10
N HIS A 65 -3.67 3.84 10.18
CA HIS A 65 -3.93 3.86 8.75
C HIS A 65 -4.01 2.41 8.28
N ARG A 66 -4.98 2.12 7.42
CA ARG A 66 -5.04 0.80 6.75
C ARG A 66 -3.87 0.68 5.78
N SER A 67 -3.51 -0.54 5.42
CA SER A 67 -2.54 -0.77 4.34
C SER A 67 -3.17 -0.47 2.98
N TRP A 68 -3.23 0.82 2.60
CA TRP A 68 -3.95 1.27 1.41
C TRP A 68 -3.48 0.62 0.10
N GLY A 69 -2.18 0.33 -0.02
CA GLY A 69 -1.63 -0.32 -1.22
C GLY A 69 -2.29 -1.66 -1.55
N ILE A 70 -2.45 -2.54 -0.55
CA ILE A 70 -3.09 -3.85 -0.77
C ILE A 70 -4.60 -3.74 -0.97
N MET A 71 -5.25 -2.72 -0.39
CA MET A 71 -6.66 -2.43 -0.67
C MET A 71 -6.86 -1.89 -2.09
N LEU A 72 -5.92 -1.08 -2.58
CA LEU A 72 -5.93 -0.57 -3.95
C LEU A 72 -5.72 -1.71 -4.95
N ILE A 73 -4.77 -2.62 -4.69
CA ILE A 73 -4.59 -3.83 -5.50
C ILE A 73 -5.86 -4.67 -5.52
N GLN A 74 -6.44 -5.00 -4.35
CA GLN A 74 -7.68 -5.78 -4.24
C GLN A 74 -8.82 -5.17 -5.07
N ALA A 75 -8.95 -3.84 -5.08
CA ALA A 75 -10.00 -3.16 -5.83
C ALA A 75 -9.81 -3.17 -7.36
N ASN A 76 -8.62 -3.57 -7.84
CA ASN A 76 -8.18 -3.40 -9.23
C ASN A 76 -7.76 -4.69 -9.94
N ILE A 77 -7.88 -5.83 -9.29
CA ILE A 77 -7.69 -7.15 -9.90
C ILE A 77 -9.02 -7.91 -9.93
N SER A 78 -9.21 -8.76 -10.93
CA SER A 78 -10.40 -9.61 -11.05
C SER A 78 -10.30 -10.92 -10.27
N ALA A 79 -9.08 -11.33 -9.96
CA ALA A 79 -8.81 -12.58 -9.24
C ALA A 79 -9.37 -12.57 -7.80
N PRO A 80 -9.86 -13.72 -7.28
CA PRO A 80 -10.33 -13.82 -5.89
C PRO A 80 -9.25 -13.41 -4.89
N CYS A 81 -9.49 -12.32 -4.15
CA CYS A 81 -8.49 -11.70 -3.30
C CYS A 81 -9.00 -11.43 -1.87
N THR A 82 -8.37 -12.07 -0.89
CA THR A 82 -8.57 -11.80 0.55
C THR A 82 -7.55 -10.77 1.03
N VAL A 83 -7.98 -9.82 1.87
CA VAL A 83 -7.07 -8.87 2.54
C VAL A 83 -7.05 -9.17 4.05
N LEU A 84 -5.87 -9.52 4.56
CA LEU A 84 -5.62 -9.72 5.98
C LEU A 84 -4.67 -8.63 6.49
N ASP A 85 -5.25 -7.51 6.92
CA ASP A 85 -4.50 -6.32 7.34
C ASP A 85 -4.27 -6.33 8.86
N PHE A 86 -3.01 -6.12 9.25
CA PHE A 86 -2.47 -6.16 10.62
C PHE A 86 -2.83 -7.40 11.45
N PRO A 87 -2.63 -8.63 10.94
CA PRO A 87 -2.95 -9.85 11.70
C PRO A 87 -2.05 -10.00 12.93
N THR A 88 -2.47 -10.81 13.90
CA THR A 88 -1.51 -11.41 14.83
C THR A 88 -0.79 -12.57 14.14
N ARG A 89 0.40 -12.94 14.62
CA ARG A 89 1.13 -14.09 14.08
C ARG A 89 0.32 -15.40 14.12
N PRO A 90 -0.43 -15.73 15.21
CA PRO A 90 -1.34 -16.86 15.22
C PRO A 90 -2.49 -16.76 14.21
N ASP A 91 -3.08 -15.57 14.03
CA ASP A 91 -4.17 -15.37 13.07
C ASP A 91 -3.69 -15.59 11.63
N PHE A 92 -2.50 -15.08 11.29
CA PHE A 92 -1.87 -15.33 10.00
C PHE A 92 -1.62 -16.83 9.76
N ALA A 93 -1.10 -17.54 10.76
CA ALA A 93 -0.91 -19.00 10.67
C ALA A 93 -2.23 -19.75 10.49
N ARG A 94 -3.29 -19.31 11.18
CA ARG A 94 -4.63 -19.91 11.09
C ARG A 94 -5.22 -19.70 9.69
N GLU A 95 -5.14 -18.49 9.16
CA GLU A 95 -5.59 -18.14 7.80
C GLU A 95 -4.95 -19.06 6.75
N LEU A 96 -3.62 -19.20 6.79
CA LEU A 96 -2.86 -20.05 5.84
C LEU A 96 -3.21 -21.54 5.96
N LYS A 97 -3.59 -22.02 7.15
CA LYS A 97 -3.97 -23.43 7.37
C LYS A 97 -5.40 -23.72 6.93
N GLN A 98 -6.30 -22.76 7.11
CA GLN A 98 -7.73 -22.94 6.82
C GLN A 98 -8.06 -22.73 5.34
N HIS A 99 -7.23 -21.98 4.62
CA HIS A 99 -7.47 -21.61 3.24
C HIS A 99 -6.27 -21.92 2.35
N GLN A 100 -6.55 -22.35 1.13
CA GLN A 100 -5.53 -22.58 0.10
C GLN A 100 -5.42 -21.33 -0.77
N TYR A 101 -4.21 -20.78 -0.82
CA TYR A 101 -3.84 -19.63 -1.64
C TYR A 101 -2.83 -20.07 -2.69
N ASP A 102 -2.90 -19.44 -3.87
CA ASP A 102 -1.93 -19.61 -4.95
C ASP A 102 -0.85 -18.53 -4.87
N VAL A 103 -1.21 -17.35 -4.36
CA VAL A 103 -0.32 -16.21 -4.16
C VAL A 103 -0.53 -15.63 -2.77
N VAL A 104 0.57 -15.40 -2.04
CA VAL A 104 0.57 -14.65 -0.78
C VAL A 104 1.42 -13.39 -0.97
N GLY A 105 0.75 -12.24 -1.05
CA GLY A 105 1.35 -10.93 -1.15
C GLY A 105 1.56 -10.28 0.22
N ILE A 106 2.79 -9.89 0.55
CA ILE A 106 3.14 -9.19 1.79
C ILE A 106 3.49 -7.75 1.46
N THR A 107 2.84 -6.79 2.11
CA THR A 107 3.24 -5.37 2.10
C THR A 107 3.91 -5.00 3.41
N SER A 108 5.01 -4.24 3.33
CA SER A 108 5.71 -3.78 4.53
C SER A 108 6.56 -2.53 4.30
N ILE A 109 6.93 -1.88 5.41
CA ILE A 109 7.92 -0.80 5.47
C ILE A 109 9.28 -1.34 5.91
N ILE A 110 10.33 -0.57 5.67
CA ILE A 110 11.74 -0.97 5.85
C ILE A 110 12.01 -1.54 7.26
N VAL A 111 11.50 -0.90 8.32
CA VAL A 111 11.75 -1.29 9.73
C VAL A 111 11.18 -2.66 10.12
N ASN A 112 10.33 -3.26 9.27
CA ASN A 112 9.66 -4.52 9.55
C ASN A 112 10.24 -5.69 8.75
N LEU A 113 11.47 -5.58 8.23
CA LEU A 113 12.11 -6.66 7.46
C LEU A 113 12.16 -8.00 8.22
N ALA A 114 12.45 -7.98 9.52
CA ALA A 114 12.48 -9.19 10.34
C ALA A 114 11.13 -9.92 10.36
N LYS A 115 10.01 -9.17 10.41
CA LYS A 115 8.66 -9.72 10.33
C LYS A 115 8.37 -10.30 8.95
N VAL A 116 8.80 -9.64 7.87
CA VAL A 116 8.65 -10.15 6.50
C VAL A 116 9.40 -11.47 6.33
N ARG A 117 10.65 -11.55 6.81
CA ARG A 117 11.46 -12.77 6.79
C ARG A 117 10.76 -13.92 7.52
N GLU A 118 10.22 -13.66 8.70
CA GLU A 118 9.47 -14.67 9.46
C GLU A 118 8.18 -15.10 8.74
N MET A 119 7.44 -14.16 8.14
CA MET A 119 6.25 -14.51 7.36
C MET A 119 6.58 -15.36 6.13
N CYS A 120 7.68 -15.06 5.43
CA CYS A 120 8.15 -15.90 4.33
C CYS A 120 8.41 -17.33 4.81
N ARG A 121 9.14 -17.50 5.92
CA ARG A 121 9.38 -18.81 6.55
C ARG A 121 8.08 -19.53 6.92
N MET A 122 7.11 -18.80 7.49
CA MET A 122 5.79 -19.35 7.83
C MET A 122 5.02 -19.80 6.59
N ILE A 123 5.03 -19.03 5.50
CA ILE A 123 4.35 -19.40 4.25
C ILE A 123 4.97 -20.65 3.66
N ARG A 124 6.31 -20.75 3.57
CA ARG A 124 6.98 -21.97 3.10
C ARG A 124 6.61 -23.20 3.91
N SER A 125 6.40 -23.05 5.21
CA SER A 125 6.00 -24.17 6.08
C SER A 125 4.52 -24.52 6.02
N LEU A 126 3.63 -23.53 5.94
CA LEU A 126 2.19 -23.71 6.11
C LEU A 126 1.43 -23.75 4.78
N SER A 127 1.97 -23.14 3.74
CA SER A 127 1.41 -23.06 2.39
C SER A 127 2.54 -23.15 1.35
N PRO A 128 3.24 -24.30 1.25
CA PRO A 128 4.43 -24.47 0.42
C PRO A 128 4.18 -24.27 -1.09
N ASN A 129 2.93 -24.42 -1.54
CA ASN A 129 2.55 -24.25 -2.95
C ASN A 129 2.22 -22.79 -3.31
N SER A 130 2.16 -21.88 -2.33
CA SER A 130 1.89 -20.46 -2.59
C SER A 130 3.13 -19.78 -3.17
N THR A 131 2.94 -18.97 -4.19
CA THR A 131 3.94 -18.00 -4.64
C THR A 131 3.97 -16.81 -3.67
N ILE A 132 5.14 -16.45 -3.18
CA ILE A 132 5.36 -15.33 -2.25
C ILE A 132 5.74 -14.09 -3.04
N VAL A 133 4.91 -13.05 -2.92
CA VAL A 133 5.15 -11.73 -3.52
C VAL A 133 5.38 -10.72 -2.39
N VAL A 134 6.50 -10.02 -2.39
CA VAL A 134 6.80 -8.99 -1.37
C VAL A 134 6.88 -7.62 -2.02
N GLY A 135 6.09 -6.68 -1.52
CA GLY A 135 6.07 -5.30 -1.98
C GLY A 135 6.04 -4.29 -0.84
N GLY A 136 5.85 -3.02 -1.19
CA GLY A 136 5.99 -1.90 -0.27
C GLY A 136 7.46 -1.49 -0.10
N HIS A 137 7.68 -0.48 0.74
CA HIS A 137 9.00 0.15 0.88
C HIS A 137 10.10 -0.80 1.38
N VAL A 138 9.77 -1.95 1.97
CA VAL A 138 10.75 -2.99 2.32
C VAL A 138 11.51 -3.51 1.07
N ALA A 139 10.87 -3.51 -0.10
CA ALA A 139 11.50 -3.93 -1.36
C ALA A 139 12.59 -2.95 -1.86
N ALA A 140 12.66 -1.74 -1.27
CA ALA A 140 13.71 -0.76 -1.55
C ALA A 140 15.04 -1.08 -0.85
N ILE A 141 15.06 -2.01 0.10
CA ILE A 141 16.28 -2.34 0.84
C ILE A 141 17.30 -2.97 -0.14
N PRO A 142 18.53 -2.44 -0.22
CA PRO A 142 19.57 -3.04 -1.06
C PRO A 142 19.86 -4.48 -0.63
N GLY A 143 19.89 -5.41 -1.58
CA GLY A 143 20.16 -6.83 -1.31
C GLY A 143 19.03 -7.58 -0.60
N VAL A 144 17.81 -7.02 -0.54
CA VAL A 144 16.66 -7.65 0.13
C VAL A 144 16.35 -9.06 -0.38
N GLU A 145 16.61 -9.33 -1.66
CA GLU A 145 16.53 -10.66 -2.28
C GLU A 145 17.37 -11.74 -1.60
N HIS A 146 18.42 -11.38 -0.85
CA HIS A 146 19.24 -12.31 -0.08
C HIS A 146 18.83 -12.38 1.41
N MET A 147 17.89 -11.52 1.83
CA MET A 147 17.45 -11.39 3.23
C MET A 147 16.12 -12.09 3.50
N ILE A 148 15.33 -12.34 2.46
CA ILE A 148 14.01 -12.98 2.53
C ILE A 148 13.88 -14.07 1.46
N ASP A 149 13.13 -15.12 1.77
CA ASP A 149 12.76 -16.17 0.82
C ASP A 149 11.41 -15.83 0.18
N ALA A 150 11.46 -15.03 -0.90
CA ALA A 150 10.30 -14.64 -1.68
C ALA A 150 10.53 -14.94 -3.16
N ASP A 151 9.47 -15.32 -3.88
CA ASP A 151 9.54 -15.63 -5.31
C ASP A 151 9.58 -14.36 -6.17
N HIS A 152 8.89 -13.31 -5.72
CA HIS A 152 8.86 -12.01 -6.38
C HIS A 152 9.04 -10.86 -5.40
N ILE A 153 9.92 -9.91 -5.73
CA ILE A 153 10.11 -8.65 -4.99
C ILE A 153 9.69 -7.50 -5.91
N VAL A 154 8.63 -6.79 -5.52
CA VAL A 154 7.98 -5.77 -6.33
C VAL A 154 8.42 -4.39 -5.88
N ARG A 155 9.10 -3.67 -6.78
CA ARG A 155 9.52 -2.27 -6.61
C ARG A 155 8.60 -1.36 -7.43
N GLY A 156 8.19 -0.24 -6.85
CA GLY A 156 7.24 0.69 -7.47
C GLY A 156 5.78 0.38 -7.14
N GLU A 157 4.88 0.70 -8.07
CA GLU A 157 3.45 0.49 -7.90
C GLU A 157 3.08 -1.01 -8.05
N GLY A 158 2.02 -1.44 -7.36
CA GLY A 158 1.65 -2.85 -7.30
C GLY A 158 0.40 -3.23 -8.11
N VAL A 159 -0.39 -2.26 -8.60
CA VAL A 159 -1.64 -2.52 -9.30
C VAL A 159 -1.37 -3.03 -10.71
N SER A 160 -0.62 -2.28 -11.52
CA SER A 160 -0.24 -2.70 -12.87
C SER A 160 0.68 -3.93 -12.82
N TRP A 161 1.59 -4.01 -11.85
CA TRP A 161 2.40 -5.23 -11.63
C TRP A 161 1.52 -6.47 -11.40
N MET A 162 0.56 -6.41 -10.47
CA MET A 162 -0.33 -7.53 -10.19
C MET A 162 -1.25 -7.88 -11.37
N ARG A 163 -1.73 -6.87 -12.11
CA ARG A 163 -2.52 -7.10 -13.32
C ARG A 163 -1.71 -7.85 -14.37
N ARG A 164 -0.50 -7.39 -14.67
CA ARG A 164 0.40 -8.07 -15.61
C ARG A 164 0.70 -9.50 -15.15
N TYR A 165 0.96 -9.69 -13.85
CA TYR A 165 1.23 -11.01 -13.27
C TYR A 165 0.05 -11.98 -13.38
N LEU A 166 -1.19 -11.47 -13.38
CA LEU A 166 -2.42 -12.27 -13.51
C LEU A 166 -2.93 -12.39 -14.95
N GLY A 167 -2.22 -11.82 -15.94
CA GLY A 167 -2.68 -11.76 -17.34
C GLY A 167 -3.88 -10.84 -17.55
N GLU A 168 -3.98 -9.78 -16.75
CA GLU A 168 -4.96 -8.70 -16.89
C GLU A 168 -4.34 -7.48 -17.61
N ASP A 169 -5.17 -6.57 -18.09
CA ASP A 169 -4.73 -5.33 -18.73
C ASP A 169 -4.12 -4.39 -17.69
N GLU A 170 -2.80 -4.21 -17.76
CA GLU A 170 -2.03 -3.36 -16.85
C GLU A 170 -2.38 -1.86 -16.96
N LYS A 171 -2.93 -1.42 -18.11
CA LYS A 171 -3.28 -0.03 -18.42
C LYS A 171 -4.74 0.33 -18.16
N ALA A 172 -5.54 -0.64 -17.70
CA ALA A 172 -6.94 -0.39 -17.37
C ALA A 172 -7.05 0.75 -16.33
N PRO A 173 -8.09 1.60 -16.39
CA PRO A 173 -8.27 2.66 -15.39
C PRO A 173 -8.27 2.12 -13.96
N VAL A 174 -7.65 2.87 -13.04
CA VAL A 174 -7.58 2.49 -11.62
C VAL A 174 -8.87 2.87 -10.91
N ARG A 175 -9.50 1.90 -10.26
CA ARG A 175 -10.63 2.09 -9.36
C ARG A 175 -10.12 2.36 -7.96
N HIS A 176 -10.22 3.62 -7.51
CA HIS A 176 -9.89 3.95 -6.12
C HIS A 176 -10.94 3.36 -5.17
N PRO A 177 -10.59 2.62 -4.10
CA PRO A 177 -11.55 2.20 -3.08
C PRO A 177 -11.94 3.38 -2.16
N ALA A 178 -13.15 3.40 -1.61
CA ALA A 178 -13.54 4.39 -0.62
C ALA A 178 -12.88 4.06 0.74
N ILE A 179 -11.89 4.85 1.13
CA ILE A 179 -11.09 4.64 2.35
C ILE A 179 -10.97 5.91 3.17
N VAL A 180 -10.99 5.77 4.50
CA VAL A 180 -10.76 6.87 5.45
C VAL A 180 -9.26 7.04 5.73
N SER A 181 -8.86 8.28 6.00
CA SER A 181 -7.48 8.69 6.26
C SER A 181 -6.92 8.20 7.59
N GLY A 182 -7.76 7.96 8.59
CA GLY A 182 -7.31 7.48 9.88
C GLY A 182 -8.42 6.81 10.68
N MET A 183 -8.03 6.06 11.69
CA MET A 183 -8.95 5.39 12.61
C MET A 183 -8.43 5.45 14.04
N ARG A 184 -9.35 5.45 15.00
CA ARG A 184 -9.05 5.36 16.45
C ARG A 184 -8.07 6.44 16.91
N THR A 185 -8.28 7.68 16.43
CA THR A 185 -7.42 8.82 16.74
C THR A 185 -7.36 9.06 18.25
N ARG A 186 -6.15 9.30 18.77
CA ARG A 186 -5.91 9.74 20.14
C ARG A 186 -4.99 10.95 20.16
N ILE A 187 -5.30 11.89 21.04
CA ILE A 187 -4.53 13.09 21.31
C ILE A 187 -4.21 13.06 22.81
N MET A 188 -2.92 13.05 23.17
CA MET A 188 -2.50 12.96 24.58
C MET A 188 -3.18 11.81 25.34
N GLY A 189 -3.37 10.66 24.69
CA GLY A 189 -4.05 9.48 25.26
C GLY A 189 -5.59 9.53 25.22
N ILE A 190 -6.20 10.69 24.97
CA ILE A 190 -7.65 10.86 24.89
C ILE A 190 -8.15 10.38 23.53
N ARG A 191 -9.07 9.41 23.52
CA ARG A 191 -9.69 8.91 22.28
C ARG A 191 -10.69 9.92 21.74
N VAL A 192 -10.48 10.32 20.49
CA VAL A 192 -11.45 11.11 19.74
C VAL A 192 -12.57 10.17 19.24
N PRO A 193 -13.85 10.50 19.42
CA PRO A 193 -14.95 9.68 18.92
C PRO A 193 -14.89 9.51 17.39
N ASP A 194 -14.93 8.27 16.92
CA ASP A 194 -15.01 7.94 15.50
C ASP A 194 -16.46 8.19 15.01
N ARG A 195 -16.75 9.37 14.44
CA ARG A 195 -18.07 9.68 13.87
C ARG A 195 -18.05 9.46 12.35
N LYS A 196 -19.12 8.89 11.79
CA LYS A 196 -19.22 8.73 10.34
C LYS A 196 -19.15 10.12 9.69
N GLY A 197 -18.29 10.26 8.67
CA GLY A 197 -18.07 11.53 7.99
C GLY A 197 -17.09 12.50 8.68
N SER A 198 -16.65 12.25 9.91
CA SER A 198 -15.74 13.16 10.62
C SER A 198 -14.27 12.98 10.21
N THR A 199 -13.90 11.80 9.74
CA THR A 199 -12.54 11.51 9.27
C THR A 199 -12.47 11.70 7.76
N ALA A 200 -11.46 12.44 7.29
CA ALA A 200 -11.29 12.70 5.86
C ALA A 200 -11.16 11.41 5.05
N ALA A 201 -11.70 11.38 3.82
CA ALA A 201 -11.39 10.31 2.88
C ALA A 201 -9.96 10.46 2.35
N THR A 202 -9.31 9.36 1.99
CA THR A 202 -7.99 9.43 1.35
C THR A 202 -8.12 9.35 -0.16
N ILE A 203 -7.41 10.24 -0.86
CA ILE A 203 -7.25 10.21 -2.32
C ILE A 203 -5.78 9.98 -2.63
N ILE A 204 -5.49 8.97 -3.43
CA ILE A 204 -4.16 8.64 -3.96
C ILE A 204 -4.22 8.89 -5.47
N PRO A 205 -3.90 10.10 -5.95
CA PRO A 205 -4.01 10.45 -7.35
C PRO A 205 -2.84 9.92 -8.20
N SER A 206 -1.66 9.85 -7.59
CA SER A 206 -0.42 9.33 -8.18
C SER A 206 0.44 8.69 -7.08
N VAL A 207 1.51 8.02 -7.49
CA VAL A 207 2.58 7.53 -6.60
C VAL A 207 3.95 7.78 -7.22
N GLY A 208 4.96 7.97 -6.37
CA GLY A 208 6.29 8.38 -6.80
C GLY A 208 6.36 9.90 -7.02
N CYS A 209 7.53 10.41 -7.43
CA CYS A 209 7.72 11.86 -7.55
C CYS A 209 8.68 12.20 -8.68
N PRO A 210 8.30 13.07 -9.63
CA PRO A 210 9.16 13.44 -10.75
C PRO A 210 10.41 14.24 -10.32
N MET A 211 10.41 14.85 -9.12
CA MET A 211 11.51 15.71 -8.67
C MET A 211 12.82 14.96 -8.41
N GLY A 212 12.74 13.75 -7.82
CA GLY A 212 13.92 12.91 -7.57
C GLY A 212 14.93 13.46 -6.55
N CYS A 213 14.47 13.95 -5.40
CA CYS A 213 15.36 14.45 -4.35
C CYS A 213 16.32 13.36 -3.84
N ASN A 214 17.60 13.67 -3.69
CA ASN A 214 18.66 12.71 -3.32
C ASN A 214 18.48 12.04 -1.94
N PHE A 215 17.75 12.67 -1.03
CA PHE A 215 17.44 12.14 0.30
C PHE A 215 16.13 11.33 0.36
N CYS A 216 15.33 11.34 -0.71
CA CYS A 216 13.96 10.85 -0.67
C CYS A 216 13.89 9.34 -0.93
N THR A 217 13.47 8.58 0.08
CA THR A 217 13.26 7.14 -0.01
C THR A 217 12.21 6.76 -1.05
N THR A 218 11.13 7.54 -1.17
CA THR A 218 10.09 7.33 -2.19
C THR A 218 10.66 7.48 -3.60
N SER A 219 11.45 8.52 -3.86
CA SER A 219 12.09 8.70 -5.18
C SER A 219 12.98 7.51 -5.51
N ALA A 220 13.80 7.04 -4.56
CA ALA A 220 14.63 5.86 -4.76
C ALA A 220 13.79 4.58 -5.03
N PHE A 221 12.70 4.38 -4.28
CA PHE A 221 11.81 3.22 -4.43
C PHE A 221 11.15 3.15 -5.82
N PHE A 222 10.81 4.29 -6.41
CA PHE A 222 10.19 4.38 -7.74
C PHE A 222 11.21 4.46 -8.89
N GLY A 223 12.52 4.38 -8.63
CA GLY A 223 13.56 4.35 -9.67
C GLY A 223 14.22 5.71 -9.97
N GLY A 224 14.07 6.69 -9.07
CA GLY A 224 14.78 7.96 -9.09
C GLY A 224 14.08 9.09 -9.84
N LYS A 225 14.87 10.07 -10.26
CA LYS A 225 14.38 11.32 -10.87
C LYS A 225 13.51 11.06 -12.10
N GLY A 226 12.38 11.76 -12.18
CA GLY A 226 11.41 11.64 -13.28
C GLY A 226 10.52 10.41 -13.23
N LYS A 227 10.65 9.54 -12.21
CA LYS A 227 9.83 8.33 -12.10
C LYS A 227 8.65 8.53 -11.15
N PHE A 228 7.46 8.40 -11.71
CA PHE A 228 6.18 8.45 -11.01
C PHE A 228 5.13 7.74 -11.86
N VAL A 229 3.99 7.43 -11.25
CA VAL A 229 2.83 6.84 -11.92
C VAL A 229 1.60 7.65 -11.57
N ASN A 230 0.87 8.10 -12.59
CA ASN A 230 -0.44 8.70 -12.44
C ASN A 230 -1.50 7.60 -12.47
N PHE A 231 -2.37 7.57 -11.45
CA PHE A 231 -3.58 6.75 -11.49
C PHE A 231 -4.77 7.52 -12.08
N PHE A 232 -4.75 8.85 -11.95
CA PHE A 232 -5.75 9.75 -12.49
C PHE A 232 -5.04 10.93 -13.18
N GLU A 233 -5.30 11.09 -14.47
CA GLU A 233 -4.63 12.09 -15.30
C GLU A 233 -5.30 13.46 -15.18
N THR A 234 -6.62 13.47 -14.99
CA THR A 234 -7.42 14.69 -15.05
C THR A 234 -8.08 15.06 -13.72
N GLY A 235 -8.39 16.35 -13.56
CA GLY A 235 -9.16 16.83 -12.41
C GLY A 235 -10.61 16.36 -12.42
N ASP A 236 -11.16 16.03 -13.59
CA ASP A 236 -12.52 15.48 -13.74
C ASP A 236 -12.61 14.08 -13.12
N GLU A 237 -11.65 13.20 -13.41
CA GLU A 237 -11.60 11.86 -12.82
C GLU A 237 -11.48 11.92 -11.28
N LEU A 238 -10.64 12.81 -10.76
CA LEU A 238 -10.51 13.02 -9.32
C LEU A 238 -11.81 13.56 -8.71
N TYR A 239 -12.46 14.52 -9.37
CA TYR A 239 -13.73 15.06 -8.91
C TYR A 239 -14.82 13.98 -8.80
N ASP A 240 -14.91 13.09 -9.80
CA ASP A 240 -15.88 11.99 -9.81
C ASP A 240 -15.59 10.97 -8.69
N VAL A 241 -14.32 10.64 -8.49
CA VAL A 241 -13.88 9.78 -7.37
C VAL A 241 -14.25 10.40 -6.03
N MET A 242 -13.98 11.70 -5.84
CA MET A 242 -14.26 12.43 -4.61
C MET A 242 -15.77 12.54 -4.35
N CYS A 243 -16.59 12.81 -5.38
CA CYS A 243 -18.05 12.83 -5.27
C CYS A 243 -18.61 11.48 -4.79
N ARG A 244 -18.12 10.38 -5.36
CA ARG A 244 -18.51 9.03 -4.93
C ARG A 244 -18.10 8.78 -3.48
N MET A 245 -16.88 9.14 -3.09
CA MET A 245 -16.41 8.96 -1.71
C MET A 245 -17.18 9.80 -0.69
N GLU A 246 -17.51 11.06 -1.02
CA GLU A 246 -18.40 11.89 -0.22
C GLU A 246 -19.74 11.18 0.01
N LYS A 247 -20.33 10.59 -1.04
CA LYS A 247 -21.60 9.87 -0.93
C LYS A 247 -21.49 8.62 -0.06
N ASP A 248 -20.45 7.82 -0.24
CA ASP A 248 -20.28 6.51 0.41
C ASP A 248 -19.86 6.67 1.88
N LEU A 249 -18.89 7.54 2.14
CA LEU A 249 -18.29 7.75 3.46
C LEU A 249 -18.95 8.88 4.26
N LYS A 250 -19.80 9.70 3.62
CA LYS A 250 -20.44 10.90 4.20
C LYS A 250 -19.44 11.96 4.66
N VAL A 251 -18.30 12.05 3.98
CA VAL A 251 -17.22 12.99 4.31
C VAL A 251 -17.32 14.27 3.49
N ARG A 252 -16.73 15.36 4.00
CA ARG A 252 -16.49 16.59 3.23
C ARG A 252 -15.03 17.01 3.21
N SER A 253 -14.16 16.24 3.85
CA SER A 253 -12.72 16.47 3.89
C SER A 253 -11.98 15.33 3.19
N PHE A 254 -10.90 15.68 2.52
CA PHE A 254 -10.07 14.77 1.73
C PHE A 254 -8.60 14.96 2.07
N PHE A 255 -7.95 13.86 2.44
CA PHE A 255 -6.52 13.78 2.59
C PHE A 255 -5.91 13.31 1.28
N VAL A 256 -5.22 14.21 0.57
CA VAL A 256 -4.51 13.88 -0.66
C VAL A 256 -3.17 13.27 -0.29
N MET A 257 -3.05 11.95 -0.48
CA MET A 257 -1.81 11.21 -0.34
C MET A 257 -1.10 11.17 -1.70
N ASP A 258 -0.27 12.18 -1.92
CA ASP A 258 0.54 12.35 -3.12
C ASP A 258 1.82 13.10 -2.73
N GLU A 259 2.94 12.75 -3.35
CA GLU A 259 4.25 13.30 -3.06
C GLU A 259 4.36 14.77 -3.49
N ASN A 260 3.65 15.18 -4.54
CA ASN A 260 3.63 16.57 -4.98
C ASN A 260 2.40 16.91 -5.84
N PHE A 261 1.21 16.89 -5.22
CA PHE A 261 -0.07 17.03 -5.93
C PHE A 261 -0.15 18.29 -6.82
N LEU A 262 0.35 19.42 -6.30
CA LEU A 262 0.28 20.73 -6.95
C LEU A 262 1.24 20.88 -8.12
N LEU A 263 2.20 19.97 -8.29
CA LEU A 263 3.10 19.97 -9.45
C LEU A 263 2.33 19.67 -10.75
N HIS A 264 1.27 18.86 -10.67
CA HIS A 264 0.34 18.60 -11.77
C HIS A 264 -0.70 19.72 -11.88
N ARG A 265 -0.25 20.93 -12.25
CA ARG A 265 -1.05 22.15 -12.24
C ARG A 265 -2.37 22.02 -13.00
N GLU A 266 -2.36 21.43 -14.19
CA GLU A 266 -3.57 21.29 -15.01
C GLU A 266 -4.64 20.43 -14.30
N ARG A 267 -4.22 19.29 -13.74
CA ARG A 267 -5.08 18.39 -12.95
C ARG A 267 -5.65 19.12 -11.72
N ALA A 268 -4.81 19.83 -10.96
CA ALA A 268 -5.23 20.55 -9.76
C ALA A 268 -6.18 21.72 -10.08
N MET A 269 -5.90 22.49 -11.14
CA MET A 269 -6.75 23.60 -11.56
C MET A 269 -8.10 23.12 -12.10
N ARG A 270 -8.10 22.02 -12.87
CA ARG A 270 -9.35 21.41 -13.35
C ARG A 270 -10.21 20.89 -12.19
N LEU A 271 -9.59 20.26 -11.19
CA LEU A 271 -10.31 19.84 -9.99
C LEU A 271 -10.95 21.03 -9.26
N LEU A 272 -10.19 22.12 -9.09
CA LEU A 272 -10.71 23.36 -8.48
C LEU A 272 -11.89 23.95 -9.26
N GLU A 273 -11.82 23.96 -10.58
CA GLU A 273 -12.91 24.43 -11.44
C GLU A 273 -14.18 23.59 -11.23
N ARG A 274 -14.04 22.26 -11.21
CA ARG A 274 -15.15 21.33 -10.95
C ARG A 274 -15.73 21.48 -9.55
N MET A 275 -14.88 21.69 -8.54
CA MET A 275 -15.33 22.00 -7.18
C MET A 275 -16.16 23.29 -7.13
N LYS A 276 -15.73 24.34 -7.83
CA LYS A 276 -16.49 25.60 -7.92
C LYS A 276 -17.85 25.42 -8.62
N GLN A 277 -17.86 24.74 -9.76
CA GLN A 277 -19.09 24.44 -10.52
C GLN A 277 -20.07 23.60 -9.69
N GLY A 278 -19.56 22.58 -9.00
CA GLY A 278 -20.33 21.68 -8.15
C GLY A 278 -20.68 22.25 -6.76
N HIS A 279 -20.28 23.49 -6.46
CA HIS A 279 -20.44 24.12 -5.14
C HIS A 279 -19.91 23.23 -4.00
N LYS A 280 -18.79 22.54 -4.24
CA LYS A 280 -18.13 21.64 -3.29
C LYS A 280 -17.09 22.41 -2.49
N SER A 281 -17.40 22.71 -1.24
CA SER A 281 -16.48 23.29 -0.25
C SER A 281 -15.64 22.23 0.46
N TRP A 282 -15.05 21.31 -0.30
CA TRP A 282 -14.21 20.27 0.28
C TRP A 282 -12.95 20.85 0.91
N SER A 283 -12.58 20.31 2.07
CA SER A 283 -11.35 20.65 2.81
C SER A 283 -10.25 19.63 2.60
#